data_AF-A0A559LUV2-F1
#
_entry.id   AF-A0A559LUV2-F1
#
_cell.length_a   1.000
_cell.length_b   1.000
_cell.length_c   1.000
_cell.angle_alpha   90.00
_cell.angle_beta   90.00
_cell.angle_gamma   90.00
#
_symmetry.space_group_name_H-M   'P 1'
#
loop_
_entity.id
_entity.type
_entity.pdbx_description
1 polymer ?
#
loop_
_entity_poly.entity_id
_entity_poly.type
_entity_poly.pdbx_seq_one_letter_code
_entity_poly.pdbx_strand_id
1 'polypeptide(L)'
;MNSPSDFYGEKVVIRIVEQPWFNKGNSEDHNTEDHMSMQCVLWEFLERLEVWEPTMRPIEVSVVQTLATGTPQHLSQDYKGSKAADQENEGQRRVLVLSCRAPGRSTHASELSRPVSRTILQAIGDPTKVIFVRPGSFSALKTELESHPKGYFTAIHLDMRLVHKRPRKSDPEVPRIYFQFVNQNKSEMIEEDLKAVDKVVALLLLHGVQDVVIVPCPHARSAVETAATVRLSGGIQTVVTSAYHITENGIEAFIRSLYTGYIHQKLPLEEAARTARQCLRGSEVDERMPICDFVALTYVKPEWLPSTSLDIDYKSLKQEQSYPNTLQGREHDIVHIESILLLGKPLPLLIYGMSGIRKTALLNHLCSWWKASGMNEDAIHIHLSLSEPFNKDNMIQQL
;
A
#
# COMPACT_ATOMS: atom_id res chain seq x y z
N MET A 1 -35.81 5.81 -6.82
CA MET A 1 -35.00 5.69 -8.04
C MET A 1 -35.70 6.51 -9.09
N ASN A 2 -35.04 7.55 -9.60
CA ASN A 2 -35.54 8.33 -10.73
C ASN A 2 -35.38 7.49 -12.02
N SER A 3 -36.00 7.95 -13.10
CA SER A 3 -36.24 7.21 -14.33
C SER A 3 -34.97 6.58 -14.94
N PRO A 4 -35.07 5.43 -15.64
CA PRO A 4 -33.96 4.84 -16.37
C PRO A 4 -33.29 5.77 -17.40
N SER A 5 -33.92 6.86 -17.81
CA SER A 5 -33.36 7.87 -18.71
C SER A 5 -32.22 8.74 -18.13
N ASP A 6 -32.01 8.73 -16.81
CA ASP A 6 -31.29 9.81 -16.12
C ASP A 6 -29.76 9.67 -16.07
N PHE A 7 -29.22 8.58 -16.64
CA PHE A 7 -27.77 8.29 -16.60
C PHE A 7 -27.08 8.46 -17.96
N TYR A 8 -27.84 8.58 -19.05
CA TYR A 8 -27.27 8.67 -20.39
C TYR A 8 -26.49 9.97 -20.55
N GLY A 9 -25.22 9.88 -20.94
CA GLY A 9 -24.39 11.07 -21.14
C GLY A 9 -23.85 11.67 -19.84
N GLU A 10 -24.10 11.07 -18.69
CA GLU A 10 -23.67 11.59 -17.38
C GLU A 10 -22.43 10.86 -16.84
N LYS A 11 -21.71 11.52 -15.92
CA LYS A 11 -20.71 10.88 -15.07
C LYS A 11 -21.37 10.42 -13.78
N VAL A 12 -21.32 9.13 -13.50
CA VAL A 12 -22.07 8.52 -12.39
C VAL A 12 -21.11 8.03 -11.31
N VAL A 13 -21.39 8.38 -10.06
CA VAL A 13 -20.71 7.81 -8.89
C VAL A 13 -21.68 6.90 -8.13
N ILE A 14 -21.38 5.61 -8.11
CA ILE A 14 -22.16 4.60 -7.39
C ILE A 14 -21.54 4.40 -6.01
N ARG A 15 -22.32 4.69 -4.97
CA ARG A 15 -21.92 4.46 -3.57
C ARG A 15 -22.53 3.18 -3.07
N ILE A 16 -21.68 2.22 -2.74
CA ILE A 16 -22.07 1.00 -2.05
C ILE A 16 -21.99 1.26 -0.56
N VAL A 17 -23.12 1.15 0.12
CA VAL A 17 -23.17 1.32 1.57
C VAL A 17 -22.95 -0.05 2.20
N GLU A 18 -21.79 -0.26 2.81
CA GLU A 18 -21.51 -1.47 3.58
C GLU A 18 -22.06 -1.30 5.00
N GLN A 19 -22.77 -2.33 5.46
CA GLN A 19 -23.12 -2.49 6.86
C GLN A 19 -21.86 -2.97 7.61
N PRO A 20 -21.52 -2.38 8.77
CA PRO A 20 -20.39 -2.88 9.54
C PRO A 20 -20.67 -4.34 9.97
N TRP A 21 -19.89 -5.30 9.46
CA TRP A 21 -20.08 -6.74 9.72
C TRP A 21 -19.47 -7.17 11.06
N PHE A 22 -19.56 -6.34 12.10
CA PHE A 22 -19.16 -6.74 13.45
C PHE A 22 -20.16 -7.82 13.94
N ASN A 23 -19.79 -9.07 13.70
CA ASN A 23 -20.62 -10.28 13.69
C ASN A 23 -21.83 -10.31 14.66
N LYS A 24 -23.02 -10.52 14.10
CA LYS A 24 -24.09 -11.28 14.77
C LYS A 24 -23.82 -12.76 14.57
N GLY A 25 -23.30 -13.39 15.62
CA GLY A 25 -23.41 -14.82 15.91
C GLY A 25 -22.93 -15.77 14.81
N ASN A 26 -21.66 -16.16 14.85
CA ASN A 26 -21.25 -17.52 14.50
C ASN A 26 -20.13 -17.92 15.46
N SER A 27 -20.56 -18.53 16.56
CA SER A 27 -19.72 -19.34 17.42
C SER A 27 -19.51 -20.67 16.71
N GLU A 28 -18.52 -20.78 15.83
CA GLU A 28 -18.01 -22.09 15.45
C GLU A 28 -16.55 -22.00 15.01
N ASP A 29 -15.81 -23.01 15.45
CA ASP A 29 -14.37 -23.18 15.30
C ASP A 29 -13.90 -23.04 13.85
N HIS A 30 -12.75 -22.39 13.65
CA HIS A 30 -11.56 -22.92 12.97
C HIS A 30 -10.56 -21.78 12.68
N ASN A 31 -9.26 -22.08 12.73
CA ASN A 31 -8.16 -21.19 12.31
C ASN A 31 -8.09 -21.05 10.78
N THR A 32 -9.24 -20.99 10.10
CA THR A 32 -9.31 -20.87 8.64
C THR A 32 -9.81 -19.48 8.29
N GLU A 33 -8.95 -18.69 7.67
CA GLU A 33 -9.20 -17.32 7.18
C GLU A 33 -10.27 -17.26 6.07
N ASP A 34 -10.81 -18.41 5.63
CA ASP A 34 -11.58 -18.58 4.38
C ASP A 34 -13.10 -18.71 4.54
N HIS A 35 -13.65 -18.81 5.76
CA HIS A 35 -15.09 -18.95 5.93
C HIS A 35 -15.76 -17.63 6.32
N MET A 36 -15.78 -16.69 5.38
CA MET A 36 -16.88 -15.71 5.33
C MET A 36 -18.03 -16.28 4.50
N SER A 37 -19.21 -16.35 5.09
CA SER A 37 -20.46 -16.60 4.37
C SER A 37 -20.92 -15.31 3.70
N MET A 38 -20.62 -15.13 2.43
CA MET A 38 -21.49 -14.56 1.38
C MET A 38 -20.65 -14.20 0.15
N GLN A 39 -21.17 -14.55 -1.02
CA GLN A 39 -20.72 -14.01 -2.30
C GLN A 39 -20.83 -12.47 -2.24
N CYS A 40 -19.72 -11.78 -2.00
CA CYS A 40 -19.70 -10.33 -2.07
C CYS A 40 -19.71 -9.94 -3.55
N VAL A 41 -20.74 -9.20 -3.96
CA VAL A 41 -20.87 -8.70 -5.33
C VAL A 41 -19.79 -7.63 -5.55
N LEU A 42 -18.95 -7.83 -6.56
CA LEU A 42 -17.90 -6.87 -6.92
C LEU A 42 -18.52 -5.77 -7.76
N TRP A 43 -19.04 -4.78 -7.06
CA TRP A 43 -19.76 -3.66 -7.65
C TRP A 43 -18.88 -2.84 -8.60
N GLU A 44 -17.56 -2.90 -8.46
CA GLU A 44 -16.59 -2.28 -9.38
C GLU A 44 -16.77 -2.79 -10.83
N PHE A 45 -17.41 -3.94 -11.04
CA PHE A 45 -17.84 -4.40 -12.37
C PHE A 45 -18.74 -3.38 -13.10
N LEU A 46 -19.53 -2.60 -12.36
CA LEU A 46 -20.39 -1.55 -12.93
C LEU A 46 -19.60 -0.40 -13.57
N GLU A 47 -18.28 -0.32 -13.37
CA GLU A 47 -17.43 0.63 -14.08
C GLU A 47 -17.24 0.29 -15.56
N ARG A 48 -17.64 -0.91 -15.99
CA ARG A 48 -17.56 -1.38 -17.38
C ARG A 48 -18.75 -0.84 -18.19
N LEU A 49 -18.52 0.17 -19.02
CA LEU A 49 -19.60 0.80 -19.78
C LEU A 49 -20.28 -0.18 -20.75
N GLU A 50 -19.60 -1.26 -21.16
CA GLU A 50 -20.14 -2.28 -22.06
C GLU A 50 -21.29 -3.07 -21.41
N VAL A 51 -21.35 -3.12 -20.07
CA VAL A 51 -22.38 -3.87 -19.33
C VAL A 51 -23.67 -3.06 -19.15
N TRP A 52 -23.62 -1.76 -19.44
CA TRP A 52 -24.78 -0.87 -19.39
C TRP A 52 -25.53 -0.90 -20.72
N GLU A 53 -26.86 -0.87 -20.63
CA GLU A 53 -27.73 -0.72 -21.79
C GLU A 53 -27.35 0.54 -22.58
N PRO A 54 -27.21 0.48 -23.92
CA PRO A 54 -26.76 1.62 -24.71
C PRO A 54 -27.61 2.89 -24.53
N THR A 55 -28.90 2.74 -24.26
CA THR A 55 -29.85 3.84 -24.02
C THR A 55 -29.73 4.48 -22.64
N MET A 56 -28.99 3.86 -21.72
CA MET A 56 -28.78 4.32 -20.35
C MET A 56 -27.30 4.47 -19.99
N ARG A 57 -26.41 4.27 -20.97
CA ARG A 57 -24.97 4.16 -20.76
C ARG A 57 -24.40 5.50 -20.27
N PRO A 58 -23.80 5.54 -19.07
CA PRO A 58 -23.04 6.70 -18.61
C PRO A 58 -21.80 6.94 -19.48
N ILE A 59 -21.28 8.16 -19.48
CA ILE A 59 -19.96 8.45 -20.07
C ILE A 59 -18.85 7.88 -19.17
N GLU A 60 -19.10 7.85 -17.87
CA GLU A 60 -18.15 7.36 -16.87
C GLU A 60 -18.91 6.82 -15.66
N VAL A 61 -18.41 5.73 -15.07
CA VAL A 61 -18.92 5.21 -13.79
C VAL A 61 -17.76 5.02 -12.84
N SER A 62 -17.89 5.57 -11.63
CA SER A 62 -16.97 5.36 -10.51
C SER A 62 -17.70 4.64 -9.38
N VAL A 63 -17.13 3.55 -8.89
CA VAL A 63 -17.71 2.79 -7.77
C VAL A 63 -16.85 3.01 -6.54
N VAL A 64 -17.51 3.43 -5.45
CA VAL A 64 -16.88 3.63 -4.15
C VAL A 64 -17.72 3.00 -3.05
N GLN A 65 -17.04 2.52 -2.03
CA GLN A 65 -17.64 1.93 -0.84
C GLN A 65 -17.68 2.98 0.28
N THR A 66 -18.76 2.96 1.06
CA THR A 66 -19.01 3.88 2.16
C THR A 66 -19.57 3.09 3.33
N LEU A 67 -19.39 3.60 4.55
CA LEU A 67 -19.98 2.99 5.73
C LEU A 67 -21.40 3.50 5.95
N ALA A 68 -22.32 2.59 6.28
CA ALA A 68 -23.59 2.97 6.86
C ALA A 68 -23.30 3.79 8.12
N THR A 69 -23.97 4.94 8.28
CA THR A 69 -23.86 5.81 9.46
C THR A 69 -24.29 5.07 10.73
N GLY A 70 -23.36 4.34 11.32
CA GLY A 70 -23.46 3.61 12.57
C GLY A 70 -22.08 3.71 13.22
N THR A 71 -21.83 4.85 13.85
CA THR A 71 -20.59 5.15 14.57
C THR A 71 -20.30 4.04 15.59
N PRO A 72 -19.10 3.46 15.64
CA PRO A 72 -18.65 2.80 16.86
C PRO A 72 -18.62 3.87 17.96
N GLN A 73 -19.51 3.74 18.96
CA GLN A 73 -19.71 4.72 20.05
C GLN A 73 -18.54 4.81 21.05
N HIS A 74 -17.29 4.56 20.63
CA HIS A 74 -16.17 4.51 21.57
C HIS A 74 -14.85 5.10 21.05
N LEU A 75 -14.92 6.14 20.21
CA LEU A 75 -13.80 7.07 20.02
C LEU A 75 -14.10 8.33 20.82
N SER A 76 -13.51 8.39 22.01
CA SER A 76 -13.62 9.49 22.95
C SER A 76 -13.19 10.81 22.31
N GLN A 77 -14.03 11.80 22.55
CA GLN A 77 -13.85 13.21 22.23
C GLN A 77 -12.53 13.73 22.81
N ASP A 78 -11.71 14.35 21.96
CA ASP A 78 -11.11 15.68 22.18
C ASP A 78 -10.19 16.02 21.00
N TYR A 79 -10.76 16.56 19.93
CA TYR A 79 -9.98 17.25 18.89
C TYR A 79 -10.72 18.52 18.46
N LYS A 80 -10.38 19.65 19.11
CA LYS A 80 -10.65 20.98 18.57
C LYS A 80 -9.59 21.26 17.50
N GLY A 81 -10.00 21.23 16.23
CA GLY A 81 -9.14 21.59 15.10
C GLY A 81 -8.69 23.05 15.19
N SER A 82 -7.38 23.27 15.32
CA SER A 82 -6.75 24.58 15.13
C SER A 82 -6.55 24.84 13.64
N LYS A 83 -7.16 25.92 13.12
CA LYS A 83 -7.10 26.41 11.73
C LYS A 83 -5.88 27.32 11.48
N ALA A 84 -4.68 26.89 11.84
CA ALA A 84 -3.51 27.75 11.76
C ALA A 84 -2.27 27.02 11.23
N ALA A 85 -2.34 26.47 10.01
CA ALA A 85 -1.16 26.06 9.24
C ALA A 85 -1.42 25.83 7.72
N ASP A 86 -2.57 26.22 7.17
CA ASP A 86 -3.03 25.74 5.85
C ASP A 86 -2.45 26.47 4.62
N GLN A 87 -1.45 27.36 4.74
CA GLN A 87 -1.09 28.26 3.64
C GLN A 87 0.24 28.00 2.89
N GLU A 88 1.12 27.08 3.33
CA GLU A 88 2.45 26.95 2.67
C GLU A 88 2.65 25.70 1.78
N ASN A 89 1.74 24.73 1.78
CA ASN A 89 1.90 23.47 1.02
C ASN A 89 0.75 23.17 0.04
N GLU A 90 -0.06 24.16 -0.32
CA GLU A 90 -1.18 23.97 -1.24
C GLU A 90 -0.71 23.44 -2.61
N GLY A 91 -0.94 22.15 -2.85
CA GLY A 91 -0.85 21.53 -4.17
C GLY A 91 0.32 20.58 -4.40
N GLN A 92 1.23 20.35 -3.44
CA GLN A 92 2.32 19.37 -3.57
C GLN A 92 1.98 18.07 -2.83
N ARG A 93 1.58 17.04 -3.59
CA ARG A 93 1.30 15.71 -3.05
C ARG A 93 2.60 14.96 -2.80
N ARG A 94 2.77 14.50 -1.56
CA ARG A 94 3.92 13.68 -1.12
C ARG A 94 3.38 12.41 -0.48
N VAL A 95 3.99 11.29 -0.87
CA VAL A 95 3.58 9.96 -0.45
C VAL A 95 4.61 9.38 0.49
N LEU A 96 4.16 8.99 1.67
CA LEU A 96 4.96 8.17 2.57
C LEU A 96 4.77 6.70 2.19
N VAL A 97 5.84 5.95 1.98
CA VAL A 97 5.80 4.52 1.65
C VAL A 97 6.43 3.73 2.77
N LEU A 98 5.63 2.87 3.40
CA LEU A 98 6.09 2.01 4.47
C LEU A 98 5.90 0.56 4.04
N SER A 99 7.03 -0.11 3.79
CA SER A 99 7.09 -1.53 3.50
C SER A 99 7.58 -2.28 4.74
N CYS A 100 6.75 -3.20 5.24
CA CYS A 100 7.11 -4.07 6.34
C CYS A 100 6.63 -5.50 6.07
N ARG A 101 7.58 -6.34 5.66
CA ARG A 101 7.41 -7.79 5.56
C ARG A 101 8.25 -8.43 6.67
N ALA A 102 7.83 -8.20 7.93
CA ALA A 102 8.57 -8.68 9.09
C ALA A 102 8.87 -10.18 8.95
N PRO A 103 10.08 -10.64 9.29
CA PRO A 103 10.47 -12.03 9.15
C PRO A 103 9.67 -12.90 10.12
N GLY A 104 8.53 -13.41 9.66
CA GLY A 104 7.74 -14.44 10.31
C GLY A 104 8.05 -15.83 9.74
N ARG A 105 7.58 -16.89 10.40
CA ARG A 105 7.63 -18.28 9.89
C ARG A 105 6.68 -18.51 8.71
N SER A 106 6.64 -17.62 7.74
CA SER A 106 5.79 -17.79 6.57
C SER A 106 6.49 -18.67 5.56
N THR A 107 5.93 -19.84 5.31
CA THR A 107 6.38 -20.83 4.33
C THR A 107 5.57 -20.80 3.04
N HIS A 108 4.75 -19.76 2.82
CA HIS A 108 3.77 -19.75 1.75
C HIS A 108 4.28 -19.06 0.49
N ALA A 109 4.23 -19.78 -0.63
CA ALA A 109 4.66 -19.34 -1.97
C ALA A 109 3.79 -18.23 -2.60
N SER A 110 2.77 -17.72 -1.90
CA SER A 110 1.84 -16.67 -2.35
C SER A 110 2.19 -15.28 -1.85
N GLU A 111 3.24 -15.14 -1.03
CA GLU A 111 3.82 -13.84 -0.73
C GLU A 111 4.33 -13.24 -2.03
N LEU A 112 3.79 -12.07 -2.39
CA LEU A 112 4.33 -11.31 -3.50
C LEU A 112 5.81 -11.16 -3.27
N SER A 113 6.59 -11.66 -4.23
CA SER A 113 8.02 -11.58 -4.13
C SER A 113 8.43 -10.11 -4.17
N ARG A 114 7.73 -9.24 -4.90
CA ARG A 114 8.15 -7.86 -5.15
C ARG A 114 7.51 -6.82 -4.20
N PRO A 115 8.28 -6.06 -3.40
CA PRO A 115 7.82 -4.83 -2.79
C PRO A 115 7.45 -3.84 -3.88
N VAL A 116 6.27 -3.26 -3.77
CA VAL A 116 5.78 -2.30 -4.75
C VAL A 116 6.52 -0.96 -4.69
N SER A 117 7.37 -0.78 -3.68
CA SER A 117 8.22 0.39 -3.46
C SER A 117 8.96 0.86 -4.71
N ARG A 118 9.53 -0.06 -5.49
CA ARG A 118 10.21 0.29 -6.76
C ARG A 118 9.22 0.80 -7.80
N THR A 119 8.08 0.13 -7.95
CA THR A 119 7.03 0.54 -8.88
C THR A 119 6.48 1.91 -8.52
N ILE A 120 6.31 2.20 -7.23
CA ILE A 120 5.90 3.52 -6.74
C ILE A 120 6.93 4.57 -7.12
N LEU A 121 8.21 4.35 -6.83
CA LEU A 121 9.28 5.28 -7.18
C LEU A 121 9.30 5.56 -8.69
N GLN A 122 9.16 4.52 -9.52
CA GLN A 122 9.12 4.65 -10.97
C GLN A 122 7.90 5.41 -11.46
N ALA A 123 6.72 5.14 -10.89
CA ALA A 123 5.48 5.82 -11.27
C ALA A 123 5.50 7.30 -10.89
N ILE A 124 6.06 7.62 -9.72
CA ILE A 124 6.18 8.98 -9.23
C ILE A 124 7.27 9.75 -9.99
N GLY A 125 8.38 9.11 -10.36
CA GLY A 125 9.45 9.68 -11.17
C GLY A 125 10.26 10.81 -10.51
N ASP A 126 9.83 11.26 -9.33
CA ASP A 126 10.45 12.33 -8.54
C ASP A 126 10.69 11.83 -7.11
N PRO A 127 11.96 11.56 -6.72
CA PRO A 127 12.28 11.04 -5.39
C PRO A 127 11.96 12.02 -4.26
N THR A 128 11.74 13.32 -4.55
CA THR A 128 11.37 14.30 -3.51
C THR A 128 9.91 14.18 -3.09
N LYS A 129 9.07 13.53 -3.93
CA LYS A 129 7.63 13.33 -3.66
C LYS A 129 7.32 11.99 -3.01
N VAL A 130 8.32 11.15 -2.79
CA VAL A 130 8.17 9.83 -2.17
C VAL A 130 9.24 9.61 -1.12
N ILE A 131 8.82 9.28 0.10
CA ILE A 131 9.74 8.97 1.20
C ILE A 131 9.48 7.54 1.63
N PHE A 132 10.54 6.73 1.70
CA PHE A 132 10.47 5.35 2.17
C PHE A 132 10.82 5.28 3.65
N VAL A 133 9.86 4.86 4.48
CA VAL A 133 10.10 4.63 5.90
C VAL A 133 10.90 3.35 6.05
N ARG A 134 12.11 3.49 6.63
CA ARG A 134 12.98 2.35 6.96
C ARG A 134 13.63 2.54 8.33
N PRO A 135 13.79 1.46 9.12
CA PRO A 135 13.23 0.12 8.89
C PRO A 135 11.69 0.16 9.00
N GLY A 136 11.02 -0.94 8.65
CA GLY A 136 9.55 -1.04 8.72
C GLY A 136 8.98 -1.06 10.15
N SER A 137 9.51 -0.24 11.06
CA SER A 137 9.16 -0.19 12.48
C SER A 137 8.17 0.93 12.78
N PHE A 138 7.40 0.78 13.86
CA PHE A 138 6.46 1.82 14.27
C PHE A 138 7.17 3.08 14.77
N SER A 139 8.36 2.92 15.36
CA SER A 139 9.19 4.06 15.75
C SER A 139 9.70 4.84 14.54
N ALA A 140 10.16 4.16 13.48
CA ALA A 140 10.61 4.81 12.26
C ALA A 140 9.47 5.59 11.58
N LEU A 141 8.27 4.99 11.48
CA LEU A 141 7.09 5.68 10.97
C LEU A 141 6.79 6.95 11.78
N LYS A 142 6.83 6.84 13.12
CA LYS A 142 6.57 7.97 14.00
C LYS A 142 7.61 9.06 13.82
N THR A 143 8.90 8.72 13.84
CA THR A 143 10.01 9.67 13.64
C THR A 143 9.90 10.39 12.30
N GLU A 144 9.56 9.69 11.23
CA GLU A 144 9.43 10.26 9.88
C GLU A 144 8.24 11.22 9.76
N LEU A 145 7.14 10.93 10.45
CA LEU A 145 6.00 11.84 10.52
C LEU A 145 6.31 13.07 11.37
N GLU A 146 7.02 12.90 12.49
CA GLU A 146 7.40 13.98 13.41
C GLU A 146 8.52 14.90 12.86
N SER A 147 9.34 14.40 11.93
CA SER A 147 10.38 15.19 11.27
C SER A 147 9.83 16.20 10.25
N HIS A 148 8.54 16.14 9.95
CA HIS A 148 7.88 16.98 8.96
C HIS A 148 6.70 17.77 9.56
N PRO A 149 6.38 18.95 9.01
CA PRO A 149 5.21 19.70 9.47
C PRO A 149 3.92 18.93 9.18
N LYS A 150 2.89 19.19 9.99
CA LYS A 150 1.55 18.63 9.78
C LYS A 150 1.05 18.94 8.36
N GLY A 151 0.51 17.94 7.67
CA GLY A 151 0.01 18.06 6.30
C GLY A 151 1.08 17.93 5.21
N TYR A 152 2.35 17.68 5.58
CA TYR A 152 3.41 17.45 4.59
C TYR A 152 3.17 16.22 3.72
N PHE A 153 2.68 15.12 4.32
CA PHE A 153 2.28 13.92 3.60
C PHE A 153 0.78 13.91 3.36
N THR A 154 0.36 13.80 2.11
CA THR A 154 -1.07 13.71 1.76
C THR A 154 -1.57 12.28 1.85
N ALA A 155 -0.71 11.32 1.46
CA ALA A 155 -1.03 9.90 1.45
C ALA A 155 0.07 9.05 2.09
N ILE A 156 -0.35 7.89 2.61
CA ILE A 156 0.57 6.80 3.00
C ILE A 156 0.23 5.51 2.25
N HIS A 157 1.28 4.84 1.79
CA HIS A 157 1.24 3.51 1.22
C HIS A 157 1.74 2.48 2.24
N LEU A 158 0.92 1.49 2.53
CA LEU A 158 1.19 0.44 3.52
C LEU A 158 1.31 -0.92 2.82
N ASP A 159 2.54 -1.32 2.58
CA ASP A 159 2.92 -2.64 2.07
C ASP A 159 3.30 -3.53 3.26
N MET A 160 2.31 -4.04 3.98
CA MET A 160 2.53 -4.79 5.23
C MET A 160 1.44 -5.80 5.55
N ARG A 161 1.76 -6.75 6.44
CA ARG A 161 0.82 -7.77 6.91
C ARG A 161 -0.14 -7.21 7.96
N LEU A 162 -1.41 -7.56 7.82
CA LEU A 162 -2.42 -7.39 8.87
C LEU A 162 -2.67 -8.71 9.60
N VAL A 163 -2.92 -8.61 10.90
CA VAL A 163 -3.21 -9.75 11.78
C VAL A 163 -4.55 -9.52 12.47
N HIS A 164 -5.46 -10.48 12.30
CA HIS A 164 -6.71 -10.52 13.03
C HIS A 164 -6.52 -11.31 14.34
N LYS A 165 -6.91 -10.73 15.48
CA LYS A 165 -6.96 -11.43 16.76
C LYS A 165 -8.40 -11.59 17.21
N ARG A 166 -8.67 -12.65 17.97
CA ARG A 166 -9.99 -12.86 18.59
C ARG A 166 -10.38 -11.63 19.44
N PRO A 167 -11.64 -11.18 19.34
CA PRO A 167 -12.21 -10.19 20.25
C PRO A 167 -12.00 -10.60 21.70
N ARG A 168 -11.96 -9.63 22.62
CA ARG A 168 -11.86 -9.94 24.05
C ARG A 168 -13.23 -10.41 24.53
N LYS A 169 -13.29 -11.31 25.50
CA LYS A 169 -14.57 -11.68 26.14
C LYS A 169 -15.31 -10.48 26.74
N SER A 170 -14.56 -9.47 27.19
CA SER A 170 -15.09 -8.23 27.74
C SER A 170 -15.65 -7.27 26.69
N ASP A 171 -15.26 -7.45 25.43
CA ASP A 171 -15.60 -6.56 24.34
C ASP A 171 -15.61 -7.35 23.02
N PRO A 172 -16.70 -8.11 22.79
CA PRO A 172 -16.82 -9.00 21.63
C PRO A 172 -17.06 -8.23 20.32
N GLU A 173 -17.50 -6.98 20.39
CA GLU A 173 -17.87 -6.18 19.22
C GLU A 173 -16.70 -5.39 18.62
N VAL A 174 -15.66 -5.10 19.41
CA VAL A 174 -14.50 -4.35 18.89
C VAL A 174 -13.58 -5.26 18.07
N PRO A 175 -13.39 -4.97 16.76
CA PRO A 175 -12.46 -5.72 15.92
C PRO A 175 -11.03 -5.52 16.42
N ARG A 176 -10.26 -6.61 16.54
CA ARG A 176 -8.88 -6.57 17.02
C ARG A 176 -7.92 -6.84 15.89
N ILE A 177 -7.62 -5.78 15.14
CA ILE A 177 -6.76 -5.84 13.96
C ILE A 177 -5.47 -5.08 14.22
N TYR A 178 -4.37 -5.66 13.77
CA TYR A 178 -3.04 -5.12 13.99
C TYR A 178 -2.25 -5.08 12.69
N PHE A 179 -1.45 -4.03 12.55
CA PHE A 179 -0.34 -3.99 11.61
C PHE A 179 0.88 -4.66 12.22
N GLN A 180 1.56 -5.45 11.41
CA GLN A 180 2.79 -6.12 11.78
C GLN A 180 3.99 -5.27 11.35
N PHE A 181 4.60 -4.61 12.34
CA PHE A 181 5.85 -3.88 12.21
C PHE A 181 7.04 -4.79 12.56
N VAL A 182 8.25 -4.37 12.18
CA VAL A 182 9.48 -4.93 12.76
C VAL A 182 9.88 -4.16 14.00
N ASN A 183 10.44 -4.87 14.97
CA ASN A 183 11.11 -4.28 16.12
C ASN A 183 12.35 -5.11 16.47
N GLN A 184 13.20 -4.56 17.33
CA GLN A 184 14.32 -5.28 17.89
C GLN A 184 14.06 -5.59 19.36
N ASN A 185 14.29 -6.85 19.74
CA ASN A 185 14.17 -7.26 21.13
C ASN A 185 15.45 -6.98 21.92
N LYS A 186 15.40 -7.21 23.24
CA LYS A 186 16.55 -7.01 24.15
C LYS A 186 17.77 -7.87 23.81
N SER A 187 17.57 -8.97 23.07
CA SER A 187 18.61 -9.89 22.61
C SER A 187 19.12 -9.54 21.20
N GLU A 188 18.80 -8.34 20.71
CA GLU A 188 19.20 -7.81 19.40
C GLU A 188 18.64 -8.61 18.20
N MET A 189 17.66 -9.50 18.44
CA MET A 189 16.97 -10.21 17.38
C MET A 189 15.78 -9.39 16.88
N ILE A 190 15.57 -9.43 15.56
CA ILE A 190 14.40 -8.83 14.91
C ILE A 190 13.18 -9.67 15.27
N GLU A 191 12.13 -9.01 15.75
CA GLU A 191 10.86 -9.62 16.10
C GLU A 191 9.68 -8.85 15.49
N GLU A 192 8.51 -9.47 15.54
CA GLU A 192 7.25 -8.88 15.11
C GLU A 192 6.70 -7.94 16.21
N ASP A 193 6.33 -6.72 15.84
CA ASP A 193 5.66 -5.76 16.71
C ASP A 193 4.26 -5.43 16.17
N LEU A 194 3.24 -5.89 16.88
CA LEU A 194 1.85 -5.71 16.47
C LEU A 194 1.29 -4.41 17.03
N LYS A 195 0.95 -3.48 16.14
CA LYS A 195 0.28 -2.22 16.49
C LYS A 195 -1.17 -2.22 16.02
N ALA A 196 -2.07 -1.94 16.95
CA ALA A 196 -3.49 -1.89 16.64
C ALA A 196 -3.78 -0.81 15.57
N VAL A 197 -4.71 -1.11 14.66
CA VAL A 197 -5.01 -0.24 13.50
C VAL A 197 -5.42 1.17 13.96
N ASP A 198 -6.29 1.27 14.96
CA ASP A 198 -6.75 2.51 15.58
C ASP A 198 -5.60 3.41 16.04
N LYS A 199 -4.57 2.82 16.67
CA LYS A 199 -3.38 3.54 17.12
C LYS A 199 -2.58 4.10 15.95
N VAL A 200 -2.46 3.34 14.86
CA VAL A 200 -1.77 3.81 13.65
C VAL A 200 -2.58 4.93 12.98
N VAL A 201 -3.90 4.79 12.90
CA VAL A 201 -4.80 5.82 12.33
C VAL A 201 -4.74 7.13 13.10
N ALA A 202 -4.75 7.07 14.43
CA ALA A 202 -4.61 8.26 15.27
C ALA A 202 -3.28 9.00 15.00
N LEU A 203 -2.18 8.25 14.83
CA LEU A 203 -0.88 8.84 14.48
C LEU A 203 -0.89 9.52 13.10
N LEU A 204 -1.50 8.88 12.10
CA LEU A 204 -1.59 9.43 10.74
C LEU A 204 -2.41 10.73 10.69
N LEU A 205 -3.55 10.75 11.35
CA LEU A 205 -4.43 11.93 11.41
C LEU A 205 -3.82 13.09 12.18
N LEU A 206 -3.09 12.80 13.26
CA LEU A 206 -2.36 13.82 14.02
C LEU A 206 -1.41 14.62 13.09
N HIS A 207 -0.81 13.94 12.12
CA HIS A 207 0.12 14.53 11.14
C HIS A 207 -0.56 14.95 9.82
N GLY A 208 -1.88 14.90 9.74
CA GLY A 208 -2.65 15.40 8.60
C GLY A 208 -2.71 14.47 7.38
N VAL A 209 -2.36 13.19 7.52
CA VAL A 209 -2.50 12.21 6.43
C VAL A 209 -3.97 11.83 6.29
N GLN A 210 -4.51 11.99 5.08
CA GLN A 210 -5.94 11.80 4.79
C GLN A 210 -6.22 10.63 3.85
N ASP A 211 -5.23 10.23 3.07
CA ASP A 211 -5.32 9.17 2.08
C ASP A 211 -4.47 7.96 2.49
N VAL A 212 -5.04 6.75 2.41
CA VAL A 212 -4.30 5.52 2.75
C VAL A 212 -4.44 4.47 1.64
N VAL A 213 -3.32 3.91 1.20
CA VAL A 213 -3.29 2.76 0.29
C VAL A 213 -2.78 1.55 1.06
N ILE A 214 -3.54 0.45 1.09
CA ILE A 214 -3.18 -0.82 1.73
C ILE A 214 -3.07 -1.89 0.63
N VAL A 215 -2.01 -1.81 -0.18
CA VAL A 215 -1.78 -2.74 -1.28
C VAL A 215 -0.28 -2.96 -1.42
N PRO A 216 0.25 -4.20 -1.44
CA PRO A 216 -0.47 -5.44 -1.32
C PRO A 216 -0.51 -5.98 0.11
N CYS A 217 -1.67 -6.46 0.55
CA CYS A 217 -1.79 -7.24 1.78
C CYS A 217 -2.10 -8.71 1.46
N PRO A 218 -1.15 -9.64 1.68
CA PRO A 218 -1.20 -10.99 1.09
C PRO A 218 -2.14 -12.03 1.72
N HIS A 219 -2.68 -11.85 2.95
CA HIS A 219 -3.25 -12.99 3.69
C HIS A 219 -4.64 -12.84 4.30
N ALA A 220 -5.12 -11.62 4.61
CA ALA A 220 -6.35 -11.48 5.39
C ALA A 220 -7.31 -10.45 4.80
N ARG A 221 -8.06 -10.86 3.76
CA ARG A 221 -9.12 -10.03 3.14
C ARG A 221 -10.01 -9.37 4.19
N SER A 222 -10.54 -10.15 5.13
CA SER A 222 -11.41 -9.65 6.21
C SER A 222 -10.69 -8.63 7.09
N ALA A 223 -9.42 -8.85 7.41
CA ALA A 223 -8.62 -7.89 8.19
C ALA A 223 -8.38 -6.61 7.40
N VAL A 224 -8.19 -6.70 6.08
CA VAL A 224 -7.95 -5.59 5.18
C VAL A 224 -9.19 -4.70 5.05
N GLU A 225 -10.34 -5.28 4.73
CA GLU A 225 -11.63 -4.58 4.60
C GLU A 225 -12.03 -3.94 5.94
N THR A 226 -11.88 -4.69 7.04
CA THR A 226 -12.17 -4.16 8.37
C THR A 226 -11.18 -3.06 8.76
N ALA A 227 -9.91 -3.15 8.36
CA ALA A 227 -8.95 -2.08 8.62
C ALA A 227 -9.20 -0.82 7.76
N ALA A 228 -9.78 -0.96 6.56
CA ALA A 228 -10.27 0.16 5.77
C ALA A 228 -11.48 0.82 6.43
N THR A 229 -12.40 0.01 6.94
CA THR A 229 -13.58 0.46 7.72
C THR A 229 -13.19 1.22 8.99
N VAL A 230 -12.24 0.67 9.76
CA VAL A 230 -11.73 1.33 10.99
C VAL A 230 -11.07 2.66 10.65
N ARG A 231 -10.31 2.72 9.55
CA ARG A 231 -9.67 3.97 9.08
C ARG A 231 -10.68 5.05 8.73
N LEU A 232 -11.67 4.71 7.92
CA LEU A 232 -12.74 5.63 7.57
C LEU A 232 -13.45 6.15 8.81
N SER A 233 -13.77 5.25 9.75
CA SER A 233 -14.40 5.60 11.02
C SER A 233 -13.51 6.49 11.89
N GLY A 234 -12.19 6.31 11.80
CA GLY A 234 -11.21 7.12 12.52
C GLY A 234 -11.01 8.53 11.97
N GLY A 235 -11.48 8.83 10.75
CA GLY A 235 -11.39 10.16 10.13
C GLY A 235 -10.52 10.24 8.87
N ILE A 236 -9.96 9.11 8.41
CA ILE A 236 -9.29 9.03 7.10
C ILE A 236 -10.34 9.26 6.00
N GLN A 237 -9.99 10.02 4.96
CA GLN A 237 -10.93 10.39 3.90
C GLN A 237 -11.12 9.26 2.90
N THR A 238 -10.02 8.72 2.39
CA THR A 238 -10.03 7.69 1.34
C THR A 238 -9.08 6.56 1.69
N VAL A 239 -9.56 5.32 1.55
CA VAL A 239 -8.75 4.11 1.68
C VAL A 239 -8.86 3.28 0.42
N VAL A 240 -7.74 3.03 -0.24
CA VAL A 240 -7.66 2.10 -1.38
C VAL A 240 -7.04 0.80 -0.90
N THR A 241 -7.68 -0.32 -1.19
CA THR A 241 -7.23 -1.62 -0.72
C THR A 241 -7.60 -2.75 -1.67
N SER A 242 -7.03 -3.94 -1.55
CA SER A 242 -7.35 -5.10 -2.39
C SER A 242 -8.28 -6.10 -1.70
N ALA A 243 -9.39 -6.48 -2.35
CA ALA A 243 -10.29 -7.55 -1.92
C ALA A 243 -9.72 -8.96 -2.14
N TYR A 244 -8.88 -9.13 -3.16
CA TYR A 244 -8.33 -10.43 -3.55
C TYR A 244 -6.83 -10.32 -3.83
N HIS A 245 -6.20 -11.48 -3.90
CA HIS A 245 -4.83 -11.58 -4.37
C HIS A 245 -4.78 -11.21 -5.87
N ILE A 246 -3.84 -10.36 -6.24
CA ILE A 246 -3.54 -10.01 -7.64
C ILE A 246 -2.22 -10.66 -8.00
N THR A 247 -2.08 -11.04 -9.27
CA THR A 247 -0.78 -11.35 -9.85
C THR A 247 0.21 -10.19 -9.67
N GLU A 248 1.50 -10.49 -9.55
CA GLU A 248 2.56 -9.47 -9.41
C GLU A 248 2.49 -8.42 -10.53
N ASN A 249 2.32 -8.86 -11.78
CA ASN A 249 2.19 -7.97 -12.93
C ASN A 249 0.96 -7.06 -12.83
N GLY A 250 -0.17 -7.59 -12.35
CA GLY A 250 -1.38 -6.80 -12.11
C GLY A 250 -1.16 -5.74 -11.03
N ILE A 251 -0.47 -6.07 -9.94
CA ILE A 251 -0.14 -5.07 -8.90
C ILE A 251 0.75 -3.99 -9.46
N GLU A 252 1.77 -4.35 -10.24
CA GLU A 252 2.65 -3.38 -10.85
C GLU A 252 1.90 -2.43 -11.79
N ALA A 253 1.02 -2.97 -12.64
CA ALA A 253 0.17 -2.17 -13.51
C ALA A 253 -0.76 -1.25 -12.70
N PHE A 254 -1.40 -1.77 -11.65
CA PHE A 254 -2.29 -1.03 -10.77
C PHE A 254 -1.56 0.13 -10.07
N ILE A 255 -0.47 -0.17 -9.35
CA ILE A 255 0.31 0.80 -8.58
C ILE A 255 0.89 1.88 -9.49
N ARG A 256 1.37 1.48 -10.69
CA ARG A 256 1.87 2.44 -11.68
C ARG A 256 0.79 3.41 -12.13
N SER A 257 -0.37 2.90 -12.52
CA SER A 257 -1.50 3.73 -12.95
C SER A 257 -2.03 4.61 -11.81
N LEU A 258 -2.17 4.05 -10.61
CA LEU A 258 -2.63 4.73 -9.40
C LEU A 258 -1.77 5.95 -9.07
N TYR A 259 -0.45 5.77 -8.93
CA TYR A 259 0.43 6.89 -8.57
C TYR A 259 0.67 7.86 -9.73
N THR A 260 0.54 7.40 -10.98
CA THR A 260 0.54 8.31 -12.13
C THR A 260 -0.67 9.26 -12.07
N GLY A 261 -1.87 8.71 -11.85
CA GLY A 261 -3.08 9.51 -11.66
C GLY A 261 -3.01 10.42 -10.44
N TYR A 262 -2.60 9.87 -9.29
CA TYR A 262 -2.57 10.60 -8.04
C TYR A 262 -1.48 11.70 -8.00
N ILE A 263 -0.29 11.47 -8.54
CA ILE A 263 0.80 12.46 -8.45
C ILE A 263 0.88 13.37 -9.67
N HIS A 264 0.83 12.82 -10.88
CA HIS A 264 1.04 13.61 -12.10
C HIS A 264 -0.23 14.28 -12.58
N GLN A 265 -1.35 13.57 -12.55
CA GLN A 265 -2.64 14.09 -12.99
C GLN A 265 -3.41 14.81 -11.88
N LYS A 266 -2.89 14.76 -10.64
CA LYS A 266 -3.52 15.32 -9.44
C LYS A 266 -4.97 14.85 -9.25
N LEU A 267 -5.29 13.64 -9.67
CA LEU A 267 -6.60 13.03 -9.44
C LEU A 267 -6.80 12.70 -7.96
N PRO A 268 -7.97 12.97 -7.36
CA PRO A 268 -8.32 12.39 -6.07
C PRO A 268 -8.01 10.89 -6.00
N LEU A 269 -7.69 10.36 -4.81
CA LEU A 269 -7.18 8.99 -4.69
C LEU A 269 -8.17 7.94 -5.22
N GLU A 270 -9.47 8.18 -5.06
CA GLU A 270 -10.52 7.31 -5.57
C GLU A 270 -10.64 7.32 -7.10
N GLU A 271 -10.46 8.47 -7.75
CA GLU A 271 -10.45 8.57 -9.21
C GLU A 271 -9.18 7.94 -9.78
N ALA A 272 -8.04 8.16 -9.13
CA ALA A 272 -6.79 7.50 -9.48
C ALA A 272 -6.93 5.97 -9.36
N ALA A 273 -7.63 5.48 -8.34
CA ALA A 273 -7.91 4.05 -8.18
C ALA A 273 -8.87 3.51 -9.26
N ARG A 274 -9.90 4.26 -9.65
CA ARG A 274 -10.78 3.92 -10.79
C ARG A 274 -9.97 3.82 -12.09
N THR A 275 -9.13 4.79 -12.39
CA THR A 275 -8.24 4.78 -13.57
C THR A 275 -7.27 3.60 -13.51
N ALA A 276 -6.76 3.26 -12.33
CA ALA A 276 -5.92 2.09 -12.14
C ALA A 276 -6.68 0.78 -12.38
N ARG A 277 -7.92 0.64 -11.91
CA ARG A 277 -8.80 -0.50 -12.23
C ARG A 277 -9.07 -0.63 -13.73
N GLN A 278 -9.37 0.48 -14.42
CA GLN A 278 -9.56 0.48 -15.87
C GLN A 278 -8.31 0.02 -16.63
N CYS A 279 -7.12 0.45 -16.18
CA CYS A 279 -5.86 0.01 -16.77
C CYS A 279 -5.65 -1.50 -16.67
N LEU A 280 -6.05 -2.12 -15.55
CA LEU A 280 -6.00 -3.59 -15.41
C LEU A 280 -6.91 -4.30 -16.42
N ARG A 281 -8.10 -3.75 -16.69
CA ARG A 281 -9.08 -4.31 -17.63
C ARG A 281 -8.62 -4.22 -19.08
N GLY A 282 -7.96 -3.12 -19.46
CA GLY A 282 -7.44 -2.90 -20.82
C GLY A 282 -6.09 -3.55 -21.10
N SER A 283 -5.45 -4.15 -20.09
CA SER A 283 -4.14 -4.77 -20.24
C SER A 283 -4.29 -6.24 -20.66
N GLU A 284 -3.83 -6.58 -21.87
CA GLU A 284 -3.71 -7.97 -22.37
C GLU A 284 -2.57 -8.73 -21.65
N VAL A 285 -2.46 -8.57 -20.33
CA VAL A 285 -1.25 -8.97 -19.58
C VAL A 285 -1.19 -10.48 -19.31
N ASP A 286 -2.24 -11.25 -19.62
CA ASP A 286 -2.13 -12.71 -19.71
C ASP A 286 -3.33 -13.33 -20.45
N GLU A 287 -3.09 -14.05 -21.56
CA GLU A 287 -4.12 -14.87 -22.22
C GLU A 287 -4.62 -16.03 -21.33
N ARG A 288 -3.91 -16.32 -20.22
CA ARG A 288 -4.17 -17.51 -19.38
C ARG A 288 -5.09 -17.27 -18.18
N MET A 289 -5.53 -16.05 -17.90
CA MET A 289 -6.57 -15.84 -16.89
C MET A 289 -7.43 -14.61 -17.23
N PRO A 290 -8.61 -14.79 -17.86
CA PRO A 290 -9.46 -13.69 -18.34
C PRO A 290 -10.21 -12.95 -17.22
N ILE A 291 -9.71 -13.01 -15.98
CA ILE A 291 -10.38 -12.46 -14.82
C ILE A 291 -9.63 -11.22 -14.33
N CYS A 292 -9.72 -10.14 -15.13
CA CYS A 292 -9.15 -8.83 -14.84
C CYS A 292 -10.02 -7.95 -13.91
N ASP A 293 -11.09 -8.50 -13.33
CA ASP A 293 -12.19 -7.69 -12.77
C ASP A 293 -12.17 -7.49 -11.25
N PHE A 294 -11.26 -8.12 -10.50
CA PHE A 294 -11.49 -8.30 -9.06
C PHE A 294 -10.31 -7.88 -8.22
N VAL A 295 -10.13 -6.58 -7.95
CA VAL A 295 -9.16 -6.30 -6.90
C VAL A 295 -9.34 -5.06 -6.04
N ALA A 296 -9.17 -3.86 -6.57
CA ALA A 296 -8.93 -2.71 -5.68
C ALA A 296 -10.25 -2.07 -5.26
N LEU A 297 -10.66 -2.30 -4.02
CA LEU A 297 -11.76 -1.60 -3.38
C LEU A 297 -11.33 -0.19 -3.00
N THR A 298 -12.27 0.75 -3.10
CA THR A 298 -12.05 2.14 -2.72
C THR A 298 -13.11 2.56 -1.75
N TYR A 299 -12.69 2.84 -0.53
CA TYR A 299 -13.51 3.26 0.59
C TYR A 299 -13.39 4.78 0.75
N VAL A 300 -14.53 5.48 0.78
CA VAL A 300 -14.57 6.94 0.97
C VAL A 300 -15.45 7.32 2.15
N LYS A 301 -15.10 8.40 2.85
CA LYS A 301 -15.90 8.94 3.96
C LYS A 301 -17.29 9.37 3.44
N PRO A 302 -18.41 9.02 4.10
CA PRO A 302 -19.76 9.29 3.59
C PRO A 302 -20.05 10.77 3.31
N GLU A 303 -19.52 11.66 4.14
CA GLU A 303 -19.71 13.13 4.04
C GLU A 303 -18.93 13.76 2.88
N TRP A 304 -18.06 13.01 2.22
CA TRP A 304 -17.18 13.50 1.18
C TRP A 304 -17.78 13.24 -0.20
N LEU A 305 -17.85 14.28 -1.04
CA LEU A 305 -18.26 14.20 -2.44
C LEU A 305 -16.99 14.00 -3.29
N PRO A 306 -16.83 12.87 -3.99
CA PRO A 306 -15.77 12.74 -4.97
C PRO A 306 -15.98 13.82 -6.02
N SER A 307 -14.89 14.53 -6.32
CA SER A 307 -14.93 15.71 -7.18
C SER A 307 -15.09 15.27 -8.63
N THR A 308 -16.22 15.59 -9.26
CA THR A 308 -16.40 15.41 -10.71
C THR A 308 -15.58 16.46 -11.47
N SER A 309 -14.26 16.25 -11.60
CA SER A 309 -13.41 17.02 -12.50
C SER A 309 -12.11 16.27 -12.75
N LEU A 310 -11.82 15.78 -13.94
CA LEU A 310 -11.36 16.57 -15.09
C LEU A 310 -11.58 15.76 -16.39
N ASP A 311 -11.77 16.43 -17.53
CA ASP A 311 -11.59 15.80 -18.85
C ASP A 311 -10.10 15.55 -19.07
N ILE A 312 -9.70 14.27 -19.09
CA ILE A 312 -8.31 13.87 -19.30
C ILE A 312 -8.22 13.04 -20.58
N ASP A 313 -7.39 13.53 -21.51
CA ASP A 313 -6.98 12.84 -22.72
C ASP A 313 -6.15 11.60 -22.34
N TYR A 314 -6.78 10.42 -22.40
CA TYR A 314 -6.16 9.12 -22.16
C TYR A 314 -5.23 8.76 -23.33
N LYS A 315 -4.07 9.40 -23.40
CA LYS A 315 -2.97 8.85 -24.20
C LYS A 315 -2.33 7.72 -23.41
N SER A 316 -2.51 6.50 -23.94
CA SER A 316 -1.73 5.30 -23.63
C SER A 316 -0.31 5.68 -23.19
N LEU A 317 -0.02 5.47 -21.90
CA LEU A 317 1.30 5.73 -21.34
C LEU A 317 2.27 4.79 -22.04
N LYS A 318 3.16 5.35 -22.86
CA LYS A 318 4.26 4.59 -23.45
C LYS A 318 5.05 3.94 -22.33
N GLN A 319 5.12 2.61 -22.41
CA GLN A 319 5.94 1.76 -21.59
C GLN A 319 7.41 2.12 -21.86
N GLU A 320 8.03 2.90 -20.99
CA GLU A 320 9.46 3.21 -21.13
C GLU A 320 10.26 2.95 -19.85
N GLN A 321 11.41 2.31 -20.13
CA GLN A 321 12.58 2.01 -19.31
C GLN A 321 12.39 0.97 -18.20
N SER A 322 12.37 -0.30 -18.64
CA SER A 322 12.83 -1.42 -17.83
C SER A 322 14.28 -1.18 -17.42
N TYR A 323 14.51 -0.99 -16.12
CA TYR A 323 15.87 -0.92 -15.58
C TYR A 323 16.54 -2.30 -15.72
N PRO A 324 17.82 -2.39 -16.13
CA PRO A 324 18.41 -3.64 -16.60
C PRO A 324 18.59 -4.76 -15.56
N ASN A 325 18.28 -4.54 -14.27
CA ASN A 325 18.67 -5.44 -13.18
C ASN A 325 17.54 -5.65 -12.15
N THR A 326 16.41 -6.21 -12.57
CA THR A 326 15.39 -6.71 -11.64
C THR A 326 15.85 -8.06 -11.07
N LEU A 327 16.51 -8.01 -9.92
CA LEU A 327 16.65 -9.20 -9.08
C LEU A 327 15.26 -9.55 -8.56
N GLN A 328 14.77 -10.73 -8.90
CA GLN A 328 13.45 -11.22 -8.51
C GLN A 328 13.59 -12.35 -7.49
N GLY A 329 12.69 -12.41 -6.52
CA GLY A 329 12.56 -13.51 -5.57
C GLY A 329 13.55 -13.48 -4.40
N ARG A 330 14.14 -12.31 -4.10
CA ARG A 330 15.12 -12.09 -3.02
C ARG A 330 14.70 -10.96 -2.09
N GLU A 331 13.47 -10.52 -2.14
CA GLU A 331 13.05 -9.30 -1.49
C GLU A 331 12.81 -9.48 0.00
N HIS A 332 12.46 -10.69 0.43
CA HIS A 332 12.53 -11.06 1.84
C HIS A 332 13.99 -10.95 2.35
N ASP A 333 14.99 -11.36 1.56
CA ASP A 333 16.39 -11.16 1.93
C ASP A 333 16.74 -9.67 2.01
N ILE A 334 16.25 -8.84 1.07
CA ILE A 334 16.46 -7.38 1.09
C ILE A 334 15.89 -6.79 2.39
N VAL A 335 14.61 -7.03 2.68
CA VAL A 335 13.95 -6.52 3.90
C VAL A 335 14.65 -7.01 5.16
N HIS A 336 15.12 -8.27 5.17
CA HIS A 336 15.85 -8.83 6.30
C HIS A 336 17.21 -8.16 6.50
N ILE A 337 17.98 -7.97 5.42
CA ILE A 337 19.27 -7.27 5.47
C ILE A 337 19.08 -5.82 5.92
N GLU A 338 18.10 -5.10 5.37
CA GLU A 338 17.78 -3.72 5.77
C GLU A 338 17.39 -3.65 7.24
N SER A 339 16.59 -4.59 7.72
CA SER A 339 16.20 -4.66 9.13
C SER A 339 17.41 -4.91 10.04
N ILE A 340 18.35 -5.79 9.65
CA ILE A 340 19.57 -6.03 10.44
C ILE A 340 20.44 -4.77 10.46
N LEU A 341 20.64 -4.11 9.32
CA LEU A 341 21.52 -2.95 9.23
C LEU A 341 20.95 -1.71 9.96
N LEU A 342 19.64 -1.52 9.94
CA LEU A 342 18.99 -0.32 10.47
C LEU A 342 18.54 -0.45 11.93
N LEU A 343 18.19 -1.66 12.38
CA LEU A 343 17.85 -1.92 13.78
C LEU A 343 19.03 -2.48 14.56
N GLY A 344 19.91 -3.25 13.91
CA GLY A 344 21.03 -3.91 14.56
C GLY A 344 22.21 -2.99 14.84
N LYS A 345 23.26 -3.55 15.45
CA LYS A 345 24.55 -2.87 15.56
C LYS A 345 25.21 -2.75 14.19
N PRO A 346 25.95 -1.67 13.91
CA PRO A 346 26.70 -1.50 12.67
C PRO A 346 27.85 -2.50 12.65
N LEU A 347 27.58 -3.71 12.15
CA LEU A 347 28.54 -4.80 12.01
C LEU A 347 28.64 -5.20 10.53
N PRO A 348 29.83 -5.64 10.09
CA PRO A 348 29.97 -6.21 8.76
C PRO A 348 29.05 -7.43 8.63
N LEU A 349 28.15 -7.40 7.64
CA LEU A 349 27.18 -8.45 7.38
C LEU A 349 27.76 -9.47 6.39
N LEU A 350 27.86 -10.73 6.82
CA LEU A 350 28.34 -11.83 5.98
C LEU A 350 27.17 -12.51 5.26
N ILE A 351 27.07 -12.32 3.94
CA ILE A 351 26.14 -13.07 3.09
C ILE A 351 26.83 -14.34 2.59
N TYR A 352 26.39 -15.50 3.05
CA TYR A 352 26.93 -16.80 2.65
C TYR A 352 25.84 -17.70 2.04
N GLY A 353 26.27 -18.76 1.37
CA GLY A 353 25.38 -19.74 0.73
C GLY A 353 26.04 -20.37 -0.49
N MET A 354 25.35 -21.34 -1.10
CA MET A 354 25.87 -22.11 -2.24
C MET A 354 26.30 -21.21 -3.42
N SER A 355 27.21 -21.72 -4.25
CA SER A 355 27.51 -21.08 -5.54
C SER A 355 26.26 -21.03 -6.43
N GLY A 356 26.14 -20.02 -7.29
CA GLY A 356 25.02 -19.89 -8.22
C GLY A 356 23.72 -19.28 -7.66
N ILE A 357 23.58 -19.08 -6.33
CA ILE A 357 22.37 -18.48 -5.73
C ILE A 357 22.25 -16.95 -5.94
N ARG A 358 23.02 -16.38 -6.87
CA ARG A 358 22.99 -14.97 -7.25
C ARG A 358 23.35 -13.96 -6.14
N LYS A 359 24.20 -14.32 -5.16
CA LYS A 359 24.68 -13.39 -4.11
C LYS A 359 25.26 -12.08 -4.67
N THR A 360 26.10 -12.16 -5.70
CA THR A 360 26.68 -10.99 -6.37
C THR A 360 25.61 -10.11 -7.01
N ALA A 361 24.57 -10.71 -7.59
CA ALA A 361 23.44 -9.94 -8.15
C ALA A 361 22.61 -9.28 -7.03
N LEU A 362 22.47 -9.92 -5.86
CA LEU A 362 21.87 -9.30 -4.67
C LEU A 362 22.65 -8.08 -4.21
N LEU A 363 23.97 -8.18 -4.05
CA LEU A 363 24.80 -7.04 -3.64
C LEU A 363 24.75 -5.89 -4.66
N ASN A 364 24.85 -6.19 -5.96
CA ASN A 364 24.67 -5.19 -7.02
C ASN A 364 23.29 -4.51 -6.95
N HIS A 365 22.24 -5.29 -6.74
CA HIS A 365 20.89 -4.77 -6.60
C HIS A 365 20.77 -3.84 -5.40
N LEU A 366 21.23 -4.26 -4.21
CA LEU A 366 21.21 -3.47 -2.98
C LEU A 366 21.93 -2.13 -3.16
N CYS A 367 23.10 -2.10 -3.82
CA CYS A 367 23.83 -0.86 -4.11
C CYS A 367 22.96 0.14 -4.90
N SER A 368 22.31 -0.35 -5.98
CA SER A 368 21.44 0.51 -6.80
C SER A 368 20.16 0.91 -6.08
N TRP A 369 19.57 -0.02 -5.31
CA TRP A 369 18.29 0.15 -4.65
C TRP A 369 18.39 1.11 -3.48
N TRP A 370 19.39 0.96 -2.61
CA TRP A 370 19.58 1.82 -1.44
C TRP A 370 19.87 3.26 -1.83
N LYS A 371 20.60 3.49 -2.92
CA LYS A 371 20.79 4.82 -3.48
C LYS A 371 19.49 5.40 -4.03
N ALA A 372 18.78 4.64 -4.87
CA ALA A 372 17.52 5.10 -5.48
C ALA A 372 16.42 5.39 -4.47
N SER A 373 16.41 4.67 -3.34
CA SER A 373 15.42 4.83 -2.27
C SER A 373 15.87 5.77 -1.15
N GLY A 374 17.06 6.36 -1.24
CA GLY A 374 17.58 7.30 -0.25
C GLY A 374 18.04 6.67 1.07
N MET A 375 18.23 5.34 1.13
CA MET A 375 18.74 4.67 2.33
C MET A 375 20.22 4.96 2.57
N ASN A 376 21.03 5.04 1.50
CA ASN A 376 22.43 5.43 1.56
C ASN A 376 22.71 6.47 0.48
N GLU A 377 23.63 7.40 0.75
CA GLU A 377 24.07 8.41 -0.23
C GLU A 377 24.87 7.78 -1.38
N ASP A 378 25.73 6.82 -1.04
CA ASP A 378 26.52 6.09 -2.03
C ASP A 378 26.78 4.63 -1.60
N ALA A 379 27.14 3.81 -2.59
CA ALA A 379 27.44 2.40 -2.37
C ALA A 379 28.53 1.92 -3.35
N ILE A 380 29.53 1.23 -2.80
CA ILE A 380 30.67 0.73 -3.57
C ILE A 380 30.67 -0.79 -3.50
N HIS A 381 30.63 -1.44 -4.65
CA HIS A 381 30.69 -2.89 -4.76
C HIS A 381 32.06 -3.33 -5.25
N ILE A 382 32.80 -4.03 -4.39
CA ILE A 382 34.17 -4.50 -4.66
C ILE A 382 34.11 -5.98 -4.99
N HIS A 383 34.43 -6.33 -6.24
CA HIS A 383 34.51 -7.72 -6.67
C HIS A 383 35.94 -8.24 -6.47
N LEU A 384 36.15 -9.09 -5.46
CA LEU A 384 37.48 -9.62 -5.10
C LEU A 384 38.00 -10.72 -6.05
N SER A 385 37.64 -10.69 -7.34
CA SER A 385 38.20 -11.63 -8.31
C SER A 385 38.92 -10.89 -9.44
N LEU A 386 40.21 -11.20 -9.59
CA LEU A 386 41.12 -10.89 -10.71
C LEU A 386 42.16 -9.76 -10.52
N SER A 387 42.75 -9.57 -9.35
CA SER A 387 44.09 -8.92 -9.28
C SER A 387 44.73 -9.05 -7.91
N GLU A 388 45.90 -9.72 -7.87
CA GLU A 388 46.95 -9.64 -6.84
C GLU A 388 46.55 -9.84 -5.35
N PRO A 389 47.49 -10.14 -4.44
CA PRO A 389 47.17 -10.22 -3.02
C PRO A 389 46.54 -8.90 -2.53
N PHE A 390 45.45 -9.02 -1.78
CA PHE A 390 44.73 -7.92 -1.14
C PHE A 390 45.71 -6.92 -0.49
N ASN A 391 45.78 -5.70 -1.01
CA ASN A 391 46.55 -4.60 -0.44
C ASN A 391 45.60 -3.47 0.00
N LYS A 392 45.56 -3.22 1.31
CA LYS A 392 44.72 -2.20 1.96
C LYS A 392 45.01 -0.79 1.44
N ASP A 393 46.26 -0.50 1.09
CA ASP A 393 46.71 0.85 0.72
C ASP A 393 46.21 1.26 -0.67
N ASN A 394 46.07 0.29 -1.59
CA ASN A 394 45.49 0.53 -2.93
C ASN A 394 43.99 0.81 -2.88
N MET A 395 43.28 0.30 -1.86
CA MET A 395 41.83 0.51 -1.72
C MET A 395 41.51 1.95 -1.29
N ILE A 396 42.33 2.54 -0.41
CA ILE A 396 42.13 3.92 0.07
C ILE A 396 42.36 4.95 -1.05
N GLN A 397 43.14 4.60 -2.08
CA GLN A 397 43.34 5.47 -3.25
C GLN A 397 42.22 5.38 -4.30
N GLN A 398 41.35 4.36 -4.22
CA GLN A 398 40.21 4.15 -5.14
C GLN A 398 38.87 4.57 -4.53
N LEU A 399 38.86 4.96 -3.24
CA LEU A 399 37.76 5.61 -2.53
C LEU A 399 37.98 7.12 -2.58
#